data_AF-A0A3A5B3Y8-F1
#
_entry.id   AF-A0A3A5B3Y8-F1
#
_cell.length_a   1.000
_cell.length_b   1.000
_cell.length_c   1.000
_cell.angle_alpha   90.00
_cell.angle_beta   90.00
_cell.angle_gamma   90.00
#
_symmetry.space_group_name_H-M   'P 1'
#
loop_
_entity.id
_entity.type
_entity.pdbx_description
1 polymer ?
#
loop_
_entity_poly.entity_id
_entity_poly.type
_entity_poly.pdbx_seq_one_letter_code
_entity_poly.pdbx_strand_id
1 'polypeptide(L)'
;MHTITKSFAGLLLFSLIVLPLSGCDTPPWESGRVLNLKVDAPQDKSTVTSSSVMVNGRVSGSQAAGAKVAINGGDIPVKEKKFSGNISLKEGKNVINVAASSGGASLIQTITVTYAPTKQ
;
A
#
# COMPACT_ATOMS: atom_id res chain seq x y z
N MET A 1 -55.10 2.25 -50.83
CA MET A 1 -54.10 1.63 -49.93
C MET A 1 -54.22 0.13 -50.09
N HIS A 2 -53.15 -0.56 -50.49
CA HIS A 2 -52.85 -1.97 -50.23
C HIS A 2 -51.78 -2.42 -51.24
N THR A 3 -50.52 -2.29 -50.82
CA THR A 3 -49.36 -2.83 -51.55
C THR A 3 -49.00 -4.19 -50.96
N ILE A 4 -48.54 -5.06 -51.84
CA ILE A 4 -48.54 -6.51 -51.80
C ILE A 4 -47.15 -7.02 -51.36
N THR A 5 -47.10 -8.22 -50.73
CA THR A 5 -45.99 -9.22 -50.72
C THR A 5 -44.68 -8.85 -49.98
N LYS A 6 -43.89 -9.74 -49.35
CA LYS A 6 -43.70 -11.21 -49.44
C LYS A 6 -42.90 -11.69 -48.20
N SER A 7 -43.20 -12.89 -47.72
CA SER A 7 -42.51 -13.60 -46.61
C SER A 7 -41.10 -14.11 -46.97
N PHE A 8 -40.16 -14.10 -46.01
CA PHE A 8 -38.99 -15.01 -45.88
C PHE A 8 -38.47 -14.86 -44.43
N ALA A 9 -38.78 -15.77 -43.50
CA ALA A 9 -38.00 -16.97 -43.16
C ALA A 9 -36.54 -16.68 -42.78
N GLY A 10 -36.18 -16.85 -41.50
CA GLY A 10 -34.79 -16.81 -41.01
C GLY A 10 -34.68 -16.85 -39.49
N LEU A 11 -34.71 -18.05 -38.92
CA LEU A 11 -34.24 -18.34 -37.54
C LEU A 11 -32.79 -17.83 -37.39
N LEU A 12 -32.52 -16.97 -36.41
CA LEU A 12 -31.18 -16.82 -35.82
C LEU A 12 -31.33 -16.75 -34.29
N LEU A 13 -31.40 -17.94 -33.68
CA LEU A 13 -30.92 -18.15 -32.32
C LEU A 13 -29.41 -17.81 -32.33
N PHE A 14 -29.04 -16.61 -31.89
CA PHE A 14 -27.67 -16.33 -31.49
C PHE A 14 -27.55 -16.53 -29.98
N SER A 15 -27.23 -17.78 -29.65
CA SER A 15 -26.25 -18.18 -28.65
C SER A 15 -26.04 -17.25 -27.46
N LEU A 16 -26.40 -17.75 -26.28
CA LEU A 16 -25.62 -17.67 -25.05
C LEU A 16 -24.25 -16.97 -25.24
N ILE A 17 -24.19 -15.68 -24.94
CA ILE A 17 -22.95 -15.08 -24.47
C ILE A 17 -23.05 -15.13 -22.95
N VAL A 18 -22.59 -16.25 -22.41
CA VAL A 18 -21.95 -16.30 -21.10
C VAL A 18 -20.78 -15.34 -21.20
N LEU A 19 -21.01 -14.07 -20.86
CA LEU A 19 -19.92 -13.19 -20.51
C LEU A 19 -19.20 -13.92 -19.36
N PRO A 20 -17.92 -14.32 -19.55
CA PRO A 20 -17.18 -14.89 -18.43
C PRO A 20 -17.26 -13.87 -17.30
N LEU A 21 -17.54 -14.36 -16.10
CA LEU A 21 -17.39 -13.58 -14.88
C LEU A 21 -15.96 -13.05 -14.86
N SER A 22 -15.74 -11.86 -15.40
CA SER A 22 -14.63 -11.02 -14.99
C SER A 22 -14.96 -10.67 -13.55
N GLY A 23 -14.55 -11.54 -12.61
CA GLY A 23 -14.36 -11.16 -11.24
C GLY A 23 -13.46 -9.94 -11.29
N CYS A 24 -14.07 -8.75 -11.27
CA CYS A 24 -13.33 -7.54 -11.03
C CYS A 24 -12.81 -7.71 -9.62
N ASP A 25 -11.54 -8.08 -9.49
CA ASP A 25 -10.75 -7.81 -8.30
C ASP A 25 -10.78 -6.29 -8.13
N THR A 26 -11.84 -5.79 -7.49
CA THR A 26 -11.96 -4.37 -7.24
C THR A 26 -10.84 -4.03 -6.29
N PRO A 27 -9.94 -3.13 -6.70
CA PRO A 27 -8.82 -2.81 -5.87
C PRO A 27 -9.32 -2.25 -4.52
N PRO A 28 -8.61 -2.49 -3.40
CA PRO A 28 -9.14 -2.27 -2.04
C PRO A 28 -9.72 -0.87 -1.77
N TRP A 29 -9.28 0.15 -2.52
CA TRP A 29 -9.77 1.52 -2.39
C TRP A 29 -11.21 1.75 -2.89
N GLU A 30 -11.75 0.91 -3.78
CA GLU A 30 -13.15 0.94 -4.25
C GLU A 30 -14.15 0.46 -3.16
N SER A 31 -13.67 -0.35 -2.19
CA SER A 31 -14.47 -0.83 -1.05
C SER A 31 -14.54 0.17 0.12
N GLY A 32 -14.01 1.39 -0.03
CA GLY A 32 -13.88 2.36 1.07
C GLY A 32 -12.86 1.98 2.15
N ARG A 33 -12.06 0.92 1.91
CA ARG A 33 -10.97 0.49 2.78
C ARG A 33 -9.68 1.18 2.34
N VAL A 34 -9.32 2.23 3.05
CA VAL A 34 -8.12 3.02 2.79
C VAL A 34 -7.14 2.80 3.92
N LEU A 35 -5.92 2.42 3.55
CA LEU A 35 -4.74 2.45 4.41
C LEU A 35 -3.76 3.40 3.75
N ASN A 36 -3.14 4.27 4.54
CA ASN A 36 -2.08 5.14 4.08
C ASN A 36 -0.95 5.13 5.11
N LEU A 37 0.30 5.12 4.63
CA LEU A 37 1.50 5.07 5.45
C LEU A 37 2.33 6.33 5.18
N LYS A 38 2.82 6.95 6.25
CA LYS A 38 3.76 8.07 6.16
C LYS A 38 4.85 7.94 7.22
N VAL A 39 6.10 7.93 6.79
CA VAL A 39 7.25 8.16 7.67
C VAL A 39 7.49 9.66 7.81
N ASP A 40 7.53 10.15 9.04
CA ASP A 40 7.77 11.56 9.38
C ASP A 40 9.27 11.82 9.67
N ALA A 41 9.96 10.86 10.30
CA ALA A 41 11.40 10.93 10.55
C ALA A 41 12.02 9.51 10.55
N PRO A 42 13.31 9.36 10.20
CA PRO A 42 14.16 10.35 9.55
C PRO A 42 13.68 10.67 8.13
N GLN A 43 14.12 11.81 7.59
CA GLN A 43 13.85 12.14 6.18
C GLN A 43 14.63 11.20 5.26
N ASP A 44 14.04 10.85 4.11
CA ASP A 44 14.73 10.08 3.10
C ASP A 44 16.01 10.81 2.64
N LYS A 45 17.09 10.07 2.50
CA LYS A 45 18.45 10.51 2.15
C LYS A 45 19.11 11.44 3.16
N SER A 46 18.60 11.51 4.39
CA SER A 46 19.25 12.28 5.47
C SER A 46 20.58 11.64 5.92
N THR A 47 21.46 12.48 6.48
CA THR A 47 22.70 12.03 7.12
C THR A 47 22.59 12.23 8.63
N VAL A 48 22.95 11.21 9.40
CA VAL A 48 22.95 11.24 10.87
C VAL A 48 24.35 10.90 11.40
N THR A 49 24.66 11.41 12.60
CA THR A 49 25.96 11.20 13.27
C THR A 49 25.89 10.18 14.40
N SER A 50 24.70 9.65 14.69
CA SER A 50 24.47 8.63 15.72
C SER A 50 24.25 7.26 15.07
N SER A 51 24.78 6.20 15.69
CA SER A 51 24.63 4.81 15.26
C SER A 51 23.22 4.23 15.47
N SER A 52 22.29 5.04 15.98
CA SER A 52 20.90 4.69 16.22
C SER A 52 20.01 5.83 15.78
N VAL A 53 18.93 5.52 15.07
CA VAL A 53 17.95 6.52 14.64
C VAL A 53 16.55 6.09 15.03
N MET A 54 15.78 7.06 15.53
CA MET A 54 14.38 6.87 15.82
C MET A 54 13.57 7.09 14.54
N VAL A 55 12.90 6.04 14.09
CA VAL A 55 11.98 6.07 12.96
C VAL A 55 10.58 6.34 13.49
N ASN A 56 10.02 7.49 13.14
CA ASN A 56 8.70 7.94 13.51
C ASN A 56 7.81 8.05 12.28
N GLY A 57 6.55 7.65 12.44
CA GLY A 57 5.58 7.84 11.38
C GLY A 57 4.16 7.57 11.83
N ARG A 58 3.26 7.58 10.86
CA ARG A 58 1.82 7.49 11.07
C ARG A 58 1.15 6.64 10.01
N VAL A 59 0.04 6.03 10.42
CA VAL A 59 -0.91 5.39 9.54
C VAL A 59 -2.21 6.21 9.50
N SER A 60 -2.87 6.28 8.36
CA SER A 60 -4.16 6.97 8.22
C SER A 60 -5.10 6.20 7.29
N GLY A 61 -6.35 6.67 7.20
CA GLY A 61 -7.43 5.99 6.48
C GLY A 61 -8.35 5.17 7.39
N SER A 62 -9.38 4.57 6.80
CA SER A 62 -10.40 3.79 7.50
C SER A 62 -9.86 2.49 8.11
N GLN A 63 -8.75 1.97 7.60
CA GLN A 63 -8.10 0.75 8.09
C GLN A 63 -6.95 1.02 9.08
N ALA A 64 -6.68 2.28 9.43
CA ALA A 64 -5.57 2.67 10.30
C ALA A 64 -5.66 2.09 11.73
N ALA A 65 -6.88 1.87 12.24
CA ALA A 65 -7.09 1.37 13.60
C ALA A 65 -6.63 -0.09 13.79
N GLY A 66 -6.68 -0.90 12.72
CA GLY A 66 -6.22 -2.30 12.72
C GLY A 66 -4.86 -2.50 12.06
N ALA A 67 -4.14 -1.41 11.76
CA ALA A 67 -2.90 -1.50 11.00
C ALA A 67 -1.76 -2.08 11.83
N LYS A 68 -1.06 -3.05 11.24
CA LYS A 68 0.20 -3.59 11.76
C LYS A 68 1.34 -2.90 11.02
N VAL A 69 2.35 -2.44 11.76
CA VAL A 69 3.54 -1.79 11.19
C VAL A 69 4.76 -2.61 11.53
N ALA A 70 5.64 -2.81 10.56
CA ALA A 70 6.93 -3.43 10.74
C ALA A 70 8.05 -2.54 10.20
N ILE A 71 9.16 -2.43 10.92
CA ILE A 71 10.36 -1.72 10.48
C ILE A 71 11.49 -2.74 10.33
N ASN A 72 12.07 -2.85 9.14
CA ASN A 72 13.05 -3.88 8.77
C ASN A 72 12.57 -5.31 9.10
N GLY A 73 11.25 -5.55 9.01
CA GLY A 73 10.61 -6.83 9.34
C GLY A 73 10.33 -7.05 10.84
N GLY A 74 10.77 -6.16 11.72
CA GLY A 74 10.42 -6.21 13.15
C GLY A 74 9.10 -5.48 13.42
N ASP A 75 8.15 -6.14 14.09
CA ASP A 75 6.86 -5.56 14.45
C ASP A 75 7.02 -4.37 15.42
N ILE A 76 6.37 -3.25 15.10
CA ILE A 76 6.37 -2.02 15.90
C ILE A 76 4.94 -1.74 16.37
N PRO A 77 4.73 -1.48 17.67
CA PRO A 77 3.41 -1.14 18.18
C PRO A 77 2.93 0.19 17.60
N VAL A 78 1.68 0.22 17.15
CA VAL A 78 0.99 1.43 16.72
C VAL A 78 0.10 1.92 17.86
N LYS A 79 0.32 3.17 18.31
CA LYS A 79 -0.50 3.83 19.34
C LYS A 79 -1.04 5.13 18.77
N GLU A 80 -2.34 5.35 18.90
CA GLU A 80 -3.01 6.56 18.37
C GLU A 80 -2.68 6.83 16.89
N LYS A 81 -2.59 5.77 16.08
CA LYS A 81 -2.22 5.81 14.65
C LYS A 81 -0.78 6.30 14.38
N LYS A 82 0.07 6.36 15.39
CA LYS A 82 1.49 6.67 15.29
C LYS A 82 2.32 5.44 15.62
N PHE A 83 3.50 5.34 15.03
CA PHE A 83 4.50 4.33 15.36
C PHE A 83 5.85 4.99 15.59
N SER A 84 6.65 4.39 16.45
CA SER A 84 8.02 4.80 16.73
C SER A 84 8.86 3.57 17.01
N GLY A 85 9.99 3.43 16.33
CA GLY A 85 10.92 2.33 16.50
C GLY A 85 12.36 2.82 16.41
N ASN A 86 13.23 2.29 17.26
CA ASN A 86 14.65 2.63 17.23
C ASN A 86 15.41 1.62 16.34
N ILE A 87 16.19 2.12 15.39
CA ILE A 87 16.92 1.30 14.42
C ILE A 87 18.41 1.57 14.54
N SER A 88 19.18 0.51 14.78
CA SER A 88 20.63 0.58 14.73
C SER A 88 21.12 0.64 13.29
N LEU A 89 22.05 1.57 13.03
CA LEU A 89 22.63 1.84 11.73
C LEU A 89 24.07 1.31 11.68
N LYS A 90 24.46 0.80 10.51
CA LYS A 90 25.86 0.53 10.18
C LYS A 90 26.47 1.77 9.55
N GLU A 91 27.77 2.00 9.73
CA GLU A 91 28.42 3.16 9.09
C GLU A 91 28.20 3.13 7.57
N GLY A 92 27.94 4.30 6.99
CA GLY A 92 27.57 4.46 5.59
C GLY A 92 26.07 4.40 5.34
N LYS A 93 25.69 3.94 4.14
CA LYS A 93 24.29 3.94 3.66
C LYS A 93 23.49 2.79 4.27
N ASN A 94 22.37 3.12 4.91
CA ASN A 94 21.41 2.19 5.48
C ASN A 94 20.07 2.34 4.75
N VAL A 95 19.44 1.22 4.41
CA VAL A 95 18.08 1.20 3.84
C VAL A 95 17.14 0.70 4.92
N ILE A 96 16.13 1.50 5.24
CA ILE A 96 15.11 1.19 6.24
C ILE A 96 13.78 0.97 5.52
N ASN A 97 13.20 -0.20 5.71
CA ASN A 97 11.91 -0.57 5.11
C ASN A 97 10.82 -0.50 6.18
N VAL A 98 9.83 0.36 5.96
CA VAL A 98 8.65 0.47 6.83
C VAL A 98 7.46 -0.11 6.08
N ALA A 99 6.91 -1.20 6.60
CA ALA A 99 5.73 -1.85 6.04
C ALA A 99 4.53 -1.59 6.92
N ALA A 100 3.36 -1.37 6.32
CA ALA A 100 2.08 -1.30 7.01
C ALA A 100 1.06 -2.20 6.32
N SER A 101 0.33 -3.01 7.07
CA SER A 101 -0.71 -3.88 6.54
C SER A 101 -1.98 -3.84 7.37
N SER A 102 -3.14 -3.89 6.70
CA SER A 102 -4.45 -3.90 7.35
C SER A 102 -5.53 -4.30 6.35
N GLY A 103 -6.44 -5.20 6.74
CA GLY A 103 -7.64 -5.52 5.95
C GLY A 103 -7.37 -5.93 4.50
N GLY A 104 -6.25 -6.61 4.23
CA GLY A 104 -5.81 -7.02 2.88
C GLY A 104 -4.96 -5.98 2.14
N ALA A 105 -4.89 -4.73 2.61
CA ALA A 105 -3.96 -3.74 2.08
C ALA A 105 -2.57 -3.95 2.66
N SER A 106 -1.54 -3.77 1.83
CA SER A 106 -0.13 -3.78 2.21
C SER A 106 0.60 -2.62 1.53
N LEU A 107 1.28 -1.81 2.32
CA LEU A 107 2.07 -0.67 1.88
C LEU A 107 3.50 -0.82 2.38
N ILE A 108 4.45 -0.40 1.55
CA ILE A 108 5.87 -0.37 1.90
C ILE A 108 6.40 1.02 1.56
N GLN A 109 7.05 1.65 2.55
CA GLN A 109 7.81 2.88 2.38
C GLN A 109 9.26 2.59 2.71
N THR A 110 10.14 2.83 1.75
CA THR A 110 11.59 2.70 1.92
C THR A 110 12.21 4.08 2.10
N ILE A 111 13.04 4.23 3.12
CA ILE A 111 13.86 5.42 3.34
C ILE A 111 15.32 5.02 3.41
N THR A 112 16.18 5.86 2.85
CA THR A 112 17.64 5.73 2.93
C THR A 112 18.19 6.69 3.96
N VAL A 113 19.07 6.25 4.84
CA VAL A 113 19.75 7.09 5.83
C VAL A 113 21.24 6.81 5.77
N THR A 114 22.07 7.85 5.72
CA THR A 114 23.53 7.71 5.79
C THR A 114 23.98 7.96 7.22
N TYR A 115 24.61 6.97 7.86
CA TYR A 115 25.28 7.17 9.14
C TYR A 115 26.74 7.53 8.90
N ALA A 116 27.12 8.75 9.26
CA ALA A 116 28.50 9.26 9.17
C ALA A 116 28.92 9.78 10.55
N PRO A 117 29.64 8.98 11.36
CA PRO A 117 30.12 9.43 12.66
C PRO A 117 31.08 10.61 12.49
N THR A 118 30.93 11.64 13.31
CA THR A 118 31.95 12.69 13.42
C THR A 118 33.18 12.04 14.07
N LYS A 119 34.31 12.00 13.37
CA LYS A 119 35.59 11.68 14.00
C LYS A 119 35.81 12.72 15.10
N GLN A 120 35.81 12.28 16.36
CA GLN A 120 36.23 13.11 17.49
C GLN A 120 37.74 13.29 17.47
#